data_AF-A0A9D5A3E0-F1
#
_entry.id   AF-A0A9D5A3E0-F1
#
_cell.length_a   1.000
_cell.length_b   1.000
_cell.length_c   1.000
_cell.angle_alpha   90.00
_cell.angle_beta   90.00
_cell.angle_gamma   90.00
#
_symmetry.space_group_name_H-M   'P 1'
#
loop_
_entity.id
_entity.type
_entity.pdbx_description
1 polymer ?
#
loop_
_entity_poly.entity_id
_entity_poly.type
_entity_poly.pdbx_seq_one_letter_code
_entity_poly.pdbx_strand_id
1 'polypeptide(L)'
;MRLRSPPEKVFEYFASYRSPQREVLMTPADLMRAVVPVFPPSESHLVRDGYLIGERSPGHLCCSPSDFFMLFDVNNDGLISFKEYIFFVTLLSIPESSFSVAFKMFDVNNNGEITKEEFKKVMALMRTHHRQGVHHRDGLRTGLKVNDSVENGGLLEYFFGEDGKGCLKLDKFVQFLRDLHDEMLKLEFAHYDYKSRKTISAKDFALSMVASADMSHLGKLLERVDDLNDNPCFKEMRITFEDFKNFANLRKKLFPFSLALFSFGEVNGLLTKDDFQRAASHVCGISLSDNVVEIVFHLFDTNQDGNLSADEFIRVLHKRERDIGQPVETGMLGLLSSCWNRKQNISPSQLFSG
;
A
#
# COMPACT_ATOMS: atom_id res chain seq x y z
N MET A 1 -8.84 -0.01 11.18
CA MET A 1 -8.15 -1.05 11.97
C MET A 1 -6.74 -1.29 11.46
N ARG A 2 -6.56 -1.64 10.17
CA ARG A 2 -5.28 -1.91 9.49
C ARG A 2 -4.16 -0.89 9.78
N LEU A 3 -4.48 0.40 9.72
CA LEU A 3 -3.51 1.51 9.81
C LEU A 3 -3.18 1.98 11.23
N ARG A 4 -3.92 1.52 12.24
CA ARG A 4 -3.78 1.97 13.65
C ARG A 4 -3.52 0.81 14.61
N SER A 5 -3.36 -0.38 14.07
CA SER A 5 -3.13 -1.59 14.85
C SER A 5 -1.71 -2.10 14.55
N PRO A 6 -1.03 -2.69 15.54
CA PRO A 6 0.22 -3.39 15.30
C PRO A 6 0.05 -4.46 14.21
N PRO A 7 1.09 -4.73 13.39
CA PRO A 7 1.05 -5.74 12.35
C PRO A 7 0.58 -7.13 12.84
N GLU A 8 0.88 -7.50 14.08
CA GLU A 8 0.43 -8.73 14.72
C GLU A 8 -1.09 -8.80 14.81
N LYS A 9 -1.73 -7.71 15.25
CA LYS A 9 -3.18 -7.63 15.40
C LYS A 9 -3.88 -7.63 14.04
N VAL A 10 -3.27 -6.98 13.04
CA VAL A 10 -3.75 -7.05 11.67
C VAL A 10 -3.65 -8.48 11.16
N PHE A 11 -2.51 -9.14 11.39
CA PHE A 11 -2.30 -10.51 10.97
C PHE A 11 -3.33 -11.47 11.58
N GLU A 12 -3.47 -11.47 12.91
CA GLU A 12 -4.43 -12.32 13.62
C GLU A 12 -5.89 -12.05 13.23
N TYR A 13 -6.23 -10.80 12.89
CA TYR A 13 -7.59 -10.44 12.49
C TYR A 13 -7.97 -10.98 11.11
N PHE A 14 -7.03 -10.96 10.17
CA PHE A 14 -7.30 -11.36 8.78
C PHE A 14 -7.02 -12.83 8.50
N ALA A 15 -6.12 -13.47 9.24
CA ALA A 15 -5.74 -14.86 9.04
C ALA A 15 -6.91 -15.82 9.29
N SER A 16 -7.26 -16.61 8.28
CA SER A 16 -8.40 -17.54 8.35
C SER A 16 -8.01 -18.99 8.62
N TYR A 17 -6.72 -19.34 8.52
CA TYR A 17 -6.26 -20.72 8.69
C TYR A 17 -5.61 -20.94 10.06
N ARG A 18 -5.91 -22.09 10.69
CA ARG A 18 -5.25 -22.55 11.91
C ARG A 18 -4.69 -23.95 11.69
N SER A 19 -3.38 -24.09 11.82
CA SER A 19 -2.71 -25.38 11.69
C SER A 19 -3.06 -26.30 12.88
N PRO A 20 -2.86 -27.63 12.74
CA PRO A 20 -3.01 -28.58 13.85
C PRO A 20 -2.15 -28.21 15.08
N GLN A 21 -1.02 -27.54 14.87
CA GLN A 21 -0.10 -27.04 15.90
C GLN A 21 -0.57 -25.72 16.53
N ARG A 22 -1.79 -25.26 16.23
CA ARG A 22 -2.39 -23.99 16.65
C ARG A 22 -1.67 -22.74 16.16
N GLU A 23 -0.88 -22.85 15.11
CA GLU A 23 -0.29 -21.69 14.45
C GLU A 23 -1.35 -21.06 13.54
N VAL A 24 -1.42 -19.74 13.55
CA VAL A 24 -2.36 -18.98 12.73
C VAL A 24 -1.64 -18.58 11.45
N LEU A 25 -2.23 -18.88 10.30
CA LEU A 25 -1.65 -18.63 8.98
C LEU A 25 -2.67 -17.92 8.09
N MET A 26 -2.16 -17.12 7.17
CA MET A 26 -2.96 -16.42 6.17
C MET A 26 -3.03 -17.25 4.88
N THR A 27 -4.18 -17.26 4.23
CA THR A 27 -4.24 -17.56 2.80
C THR A 27 -3.73 -16.34 1.99
N PRO A 28 -3.35 -16.49 0.72
CA PRO A 28 -3.05 -15.33 -0.15
C PRO A 28 -4.19 -14.30 -0.19
N ALA A 29 -5.42 -14.81 -0.08
CA ALA A 29 -6.65 -14.03 0.02
C ALA A 29 -6.70 -13.18 1.31
N ASP A 30 -6.31 -13.76 2.45
CA ASP A 30 -6.19 -13.02 3.72
C ASP A 30 -5.10 -11.95 3.63
N LEU A 31 -3.96 -12.27 3.02
CA LEU A 31 -2.85 -11.33 2.83
C LEU A 31 -3.29 -10.10 2.02
N MET A 32 -4.02 -10.30 0.92
CA MET A 32 -4.59 -9.19 0.14
C MET A 32 -5.51 -8.33 1.00
N ARG A 33 -6.47 -8.96 1.73
CA ARG A 33 -7.39 -8.25 2.63
C ARG A 33 -6.71 -7.53 3.79
N ALA A 34 -5.57 -8.03 4.25
CA ALA A 34 -4.80 -7.41 5.32
C ALA A 34 -4.12 -6.13 4.84
N VAL A 35 -3.65 -6.12 3.60
CA VAL A 35 -2.77 -5.07 3.07
C VAL A 35 -3.51 -4.02 2.26
N VAL A 36 -4.49 -4.41 1.45
CA VAL A 36 -5.27 -3.45 0.65
C VAL A 36 -6.46 -2.95 1.47
N PRO A 37 -6.53 -1.65 1.79
CA PRO A 37 -7.73 -1.08 2.37
C PRO A 37 -8.79 -1.00 1.28
N VAL A 38 -9.70 -1.97 1.26
CA VAL A 38 -10.88 -1.98 0.37
C VAL A 38 -12.17 -1.96 1.18
N PHE A 39 -13.18 -1.35 0.59
CA PHE A 39 -14.59 -1.55 0.97
C PHE A 39 -15.15 -2.78 0.25
N PRO A 40 -16.22 -3.41 0.76
CA PRO A 40 -16.93 -4.45 0.02
C PRO A 40 -17.36 -3.91 -1.35
N PRO A 41 -17.24 -4.72 -2.43
CA PRO A 41 -17.73 -4.30 -3.74
C PRO A 41 -19.23 -4.02 -3.67
N SER A 42 -19.66 -2.92 -4.25
CA SER A 42 -21.07 -2.47 -4.23
C SER A 42 -22.02 -3.45 -4.89
N GLU A 43 -21.53 -4.23 -5.86
CA GLU A 43 -22.28 -5.29 -6.53
C GLU A 43 -22.22 -6.64 -5.78
N SER A 44 -21.59 -6.70 -4.61
CA SER A 44 -21.53 -7.89 -3.73
C SER A 44 -22.68 -7.91 -2.72
N HIS A 45 -23.11 -9.11 -2.35
CA HIS A 45 -24.09 -9.32 -1.27
C HIS A 45 -23.43 -9.48 0.11
N LEU A 46 -22.10 -9.34 0.18
CA LEU A 46 -21.32 -9.52 1.39
C LEU A 46 -21.16 -8.17 2.10
N VAL A 47 -21.67 -8.08 3.33
CA VAL A 47 -21.72 -6.82 4.10
C VAL A 47 -20.39 -6.52 4.81
N ARG A 48 -19.50 -7.50 5.00
CA ARG A 48 -18.29 -7.33 5.81
C ARG A 48 -17.22 -8.37 5.51
N ASP A 49 -15.96 -7.91 5.39
CA ASP A 49 -14.77 -8.76 5.23
C ASP A 49 -13.90 -8.73 6.49
N GLY A 50 -13.86 -9.85 7.22
CA GLY A 50 -13.07 -10.06 8.44
C GLY A 50 -13.72 -11.08 9.37
N TYR A 51 -12.96 -11.66 10.30
CA TYR A 51 -13.48 -12.62 11.28
C TYR A 51 -13.20 -12.15 12.71
N LEU A 52 -14.21 -11.59 13.38
CA LEU A 52 -14.29 -11.68 14.84
C LEU A 52 -14.95 -13.01 15.23
N ILE A 53 -14.62 -13.55 16.41
CA ILE A 53 -15.27 -14.76 16.93
C ILE A 53 -16.79 -14.54 16.93
N GLY A 54 -17.51 -15.32 16.13
CA GLY A 54 -18.97 -15.23 15.95
C GLY A 54 -19.45 -14.52 14.66
N GLU A 55 -18.54 -13.99 13.83
CA GLU A 55 -18.88 -13.41 12.53
C GLU A 55 -18.93 -14.46 11.41
N ARG A 56 -19.69 -14.18 10.34
CA ARG A 56 -19.79 -15.07 9.16
C ARG A 56 -18.42 -15.16 8.48
N SER A 57 -18.11 -16.30 7.88
CA SER A 57 -16.91 -16.48 7.06
C SER A 57 -16.75 -15.29 6.13
N PRO A 58 -15.56 -14.66 6.05
CA PRO A 58 -15.25 -13.74 4.96
C PRO A 58 -15.68 -14.43 3.67
N GLY A 59 -16.45 -13.74 2.83
CA GLY A 59 -16.91 -14.35 1.59
C GLY A 59 -15.71 -14.81 0.76
N HIS A 60 -15.95 -15.74 -0.17
CA HIS A 60 -14.92 -16.12 -1.12
C HIS A 60 -14.47 -14.87 -1.87
N LEU A 61 -13.19 -14.52 -1.74
CA LEU A 61 -12.58 -13.55 -2.63
C LEU A 61 -12.68 -14.09 -4.05
N CYS A 62 -13.31 -13.33 -4.94
CA CYS A 62 -13.42 -13.68 -6.36
C CYS A 62 -12.17 -13.31 -7.15
N CYS A 63 -11.07 -12.92 -6.50
CA CYS A 63 -9.78 -12.73 -7.15
C CYS A 63 -8.98 -14.03 -7.13
N SER A 64 -8.47 -14.46 -8.28
CA SER A 64 -7.48 -15.52 -8.36
C SER A 64 -6.25 -15.16 -7.51
N PRO A 65 -5.65 -16.12 -6.77
CA PRO A 65 -4.41 -15.86 -6.05
C PRO A 65 -3.36 -15.33 -7.02
N SER A 66 -2.67 -14.26 -6.64
CA SER A 66 -1.60 -13.69 -7.46
C SER A 66 -0.35 -14.55 -7.34
N ASP A 67 0.21 -14.97 -8.47
CA ASP A 67 1.49 -15.69 -8.51
C ASP A 67 2.62 -14.90 -7.85
N PHE A 68 2.51 -13.56 -7.82
CA PHE A 68 3.47 -12.69 -7.15
C PHE A 68 3.41 -12.84 -5.62
N PHE A 69 2.23 -13.10 -5.05
CA PHE A 69 2.07 -13.32 -3.61
C PHE A 69 2.71 -14.63 -3.18
N MET A 70 2.69 -15.64 -4.07
CA MET A 70 3.38 -16.91 -3.85
C MET A 70 4.90 -16.75 -3.80
N LEU A 71 5.48 -15.66 -4.32
CA LEU A 71 6.91 -15.38 -4.10
C LEU A 71 7.22 -15.15 -2.62
N PHE A 72 6.25 -14.68 -1.83
CA PHE A 72 6.45 -14.41 -0.40
C PHE A 72 6.16 -15.63 0.47
N ASP A 73 5.58 -16.69 -0.09
CA ASP A 73 5.54 -18.01 0.50
C ASP A 73 6.93 -18.66 0.33
N VAL A 74 7.78 -18.44 1.33
CA VAL A 74 9.21 -18.81 1.30
C VAL A 74 9.38 -20.30 1.57
N ASN A 75 8.47 -20.91 2.33
CA ASN A 75 8.50 -22.34 2.63
C ASN A 75 7.65 -23.19 1.64
N ASN A 76 6.94 -22.54 0.71
CA ASN A 76 6.12 -23.13 -0.34
C ASN A 76 5.02 -24.05 0.22
N ASP A 77 4.43 -23.66 1.36
CA ASP A 77 3.37 -24.43 2.02
C ASP A 77 1.95 -24.02 1.56
N GLY A 78 1.84 -23.04 0.66
CA GLY A 78 0.59 -22.50 0.14
C GLY A 78 -0.05 -21.46 1.06
N LEU A 79 0.56 -21.15 2.20
CA LEU A 79 0.08 -20.26 3.23
C LEU A 79 1.13 -19.19 3.53
N ILE A 80 0.70 -18.17 4.25
CA ILE A 80 1.55 -17.04 4.62
C ILE A 80 1.65 -17.01 6.15
N SER A 81 2.84 -17.33 6.63
CA SER A 81 3.20 -17.18 8.04
C SER A 81 3.33 -15.71 8.42
N PHE A 82 3.32 -15.41 9.72
CA PHE A 82 3.53 -14.04 10.18
C PHE A 82 4.89 -13.46 9.75
N LYS A 83 5.92 -14.32 9.63
CA LYS A 83 7.26 -13.89 9.18
C LYS A 83 7.23 -13.40 7.72
N GLU A 84 6.49 -14.11 6.88
CA GLU A 84 6.32 -13.80 5.46
C GLU A 84 5.41 -12.58 5.26
N TYR A 85 4.36 -12.47 6.07
CA TYR A 85 3.52 -11.26 6.12
C TYR A 85 4.34 -10.00 6.46
N ILE A 86 5.17 -10.04 7.51
CA ILE A 86 6.00 -8.88 7.86
C ILE A 86 6.99 -8.56 6.75
N PHE A 87 7.56 -9.59 6.11
CA PHE A 87 8.47 -9.40 4.99
C PHE A 87 7.78 -8.69 3.81
N PHE A 88 6.60 -9.17 3.44
CA PHE A 88 5.76 -8.57 2.41
C PHE A 88 5.46 -7.10 2.69
N VAL A 89 4.90 -6.81 3.87
CA VAL A 89 4.53 -5.43 4.26
C VAL A 89 5.76 -4.52 4.29
N THR A 90 6.90 -5.02 4.74
CA THR A 90 8.15 -4.23 4.80
C THR A 90 8.61 -3.80 3.40
N LEU A 91 8.63 -4.72 2.43
CA LEU A 91 9.04 -4.39 1.06
C LEU A 91 8.02 -3.49 0.35
N LEU A 92 6.73 -3.75 0.55
CA LEU A 92 5.66 -2.92 -0.02
C LEU A 92 5.67 -1.49 0.52
N SER A 93 6.11 -1.29 1.77
CA SER A 93 6.16 0.03 2.42
C SER A 93 7.28 0.92 1.89
N ILE A 94 8.21 0.40 1.08
CA ILE A 94 9.26 1.23 0.47
C ILE A 94 8.59 2.09 -0.62
N PRO A 95 8.66 3.44 -0.54
CA PRO A 95 8.11 4.29 -1.58
C PRO A 95 9.00 4.28 -2.83
N GLU A 96 8.40 4.44 -4.00
CA GLU A 96 9.10 4.38 -5.29
C GLU A 96 10.26 5.39 -5.40
N SER A 97 10.09 6.58 -4.83
CA SER A 97 11.14 7.61 -4.74
C SER A 97 12.38 7.17 -3.96
N SER A 98 12.25 6.12 -3.14
CA SER A 98 13.30 5.63 -2.25
C SER A 98 13.85 4.26 -2.65
N PHE A 99 13.45 3.67 -3.77
CA PHE A 99 13.94 2.34 -4.19
C PHE A 99 15.47 2.28 -4.32
N SER A 100 16.09 3.28 -4.96
CA SER A 100 17.54 3.33 -5.11
C SER A 100 18.26 3.55 -3.78
N VAL A 101 17.66 4.31 -2.86
CA VAL A 101 18.22 4.53 -1.52
C VAL A 101 18.10 3.24 -0.71
N ALA A 102 16.96 2.57 -0.76
CA ALA A 102 16.75 1.27 -0.12
C ALA A 102 17.75 0.24 -0.62
N PHE A 103 18.03 0.16 -1.93
CA PHE A 103 19.05 -0.74 -2.47
C PHE A 103 20.42 -0.52 -1.79
N LYS A 104 20.86 0.73 -1.66
CA LYS A 104 22.12 1.08 -0.97
C LYS A 104 22.11 0.73 0.52
N MET A 105 20.93 0.62 1.14
CA MET A 105 20.84 0.14 2.52
C MET A 105 21.03 -1.39 2.61
N PHE A 106 20.58 -2.12 1.59
CA PHE A 106 20.76 -3.57 1.48
C PHE A 106 22.18 -3.94 1.07
N ASP A 107 22.82 -3.17 0.18
CA ASP A 107 24.22 -3.32 -0.21
C ASP A 107 25.17 -2.79 0.88
N VAL A 108 25.40 -3.59 1.92
CA VAL A 108 26.17 -3.19 3.11
C VAL A 108 27.62 -2.86 2.76
N ASN A 109 28.19 -3.57 1.77
CA ASN A 109 29.59 -3.44 1.40
C ASN A 109 29.82 -2.41 0.27
N ASN A 110 28.76 -1.88 -0.36
CA ASN A 110 28.77 -0.91 -1.46
C ASN A 110 29.46 -1.41 -2.75
N ASN A 111 29.35 -2.70 -3.07
CA ASN A 111 29.89 -3.27 -4.31
C ASN A 111 28.91 -3.17 -5.49
N GLY A 112 27.71 -2.63 -5.29
CA GLY A 112 26.66 -2.52 -6.30
C GLY A 112 25.79 -3.76 -6.47
N GLU A 113 25.96 -4.77 -5.61
CA GLU A 113 25.29 -6.06 -5.69
C GLU A 113 24.86 -6.54 -4.29
N ILE A 114 23.59 -6.84 -4.10
CA ILE A 114 23.10 -7.39 -2.82
C ILE A 114 23.31 -8.90 -2.84
N THR A 115 24.00 -9.44 -1.84
CA THR A 115 24.08 -10.88 -1.59
C THR A 115 22.89 -11.39 -0.77
N LYS A 116 22.65 -12.71 -0.80
CA LYS A 116 21.60 -13.37 0.00
C LYS A 116 21.75 -13.07 1.50
N GLU A 117 22.98 -13.07 1.99
CA GLU A 117 23.31 -12.81 3.40
C GLU A 117 23.02 -11.36 3.78
N GLU A 118 23.38 -10.41 2.92
CA GLU A 118 23.07 -8.99 3.13
C GLU A 118 21.57 -8.73 3.14
N PHE A 119 20.85 -9.34 2.19
CA PHE A 119 19.40 -9.26 2.14
C PHE A 119 18.75 -9.81 3.41
N LYS A 120 19.17 -10.99 3.89
CA LYS A 120 18.67 -11.57 5.14
C LYS A 120 18.98 -10.70 6.36
N LYS A 121 20.16 -10.07 6.42
CA LYS A 121 20.56 -9.17 7.53
C LYS A 121 19.64 -7.96 7.61
N VAL A 122 19.42 -7.27 6.49
CA VAL A 122 18.55 -6.09 6.48
C VAL A 122 17.11 -6.48 6.80
N MET A 123 16.64 -7.61 6.29
CA MET A 123 15.32 -8.14 6.66
C MET A 123 15.18 -8.44 8.14
N ALA A 124 16.19 -9.03 8.78
CA ALA A 124 16.18 -9.27 10.23
C ALA A 124 16.16 -7.95 11.02
N LEU A 125 16.92 -6.94 10.59
CA LEU A 125 16.91 -5.62 11.21
C LEU A 125 15.55 -4.94 11.10
N MET A 126 14.94 -4.95 9.92
CA MET A 126 13.61 -4.35 9.69
C MET A 126 12.54 -5.00 10.58
N ARG A 127 12.54 -6.33 10.75
CA ARG A 127 11.64 -7.03 11.68
C ARG A 127 11.82 -6.61 13.13
N THR A 128 13.06 -6.34 13.54
CA THR A 128 13.37 -5.95 14.93
C THR A 128 12.82 -4.56 15.26
N HIS A 129 12.73 -3.67 14.28
CA HIS A 129 12.09 -2.36 14.46
C HIS A 129 10.56 -2.43 14.44
N HIS A 130 9.96 -3.31 13.62
CA HIS A 130 8.53 -3.59 13.72
C HIS A 130 8.14 -4.15 15.10
N ARG A 131 9.06 -4.89 15.75
CA ARG A 131 8.93 -5.33 17.14
C ARG A 131 9.05 -4.21 18.18
N GLN A 132 9.52 -3.00 17.88
CA GLN A 132 9.64 -1.95 18.92
C GLN A 132 8.30 -1.27 19.30
N GLY A 133 7.22 -1.59 18.58
CA GLY A 133 5.84 -1.34 19.06
C GLY A 133 5.44 -2.22 20.26
N VAL A 134 6.23 -3.26 20.59
CA VAL A 134 5.95 -4.26 21.64
C VAL A 134 6.05 -3.72 23.07
N HIS A 135 6.64 -2.55 23.30
CA HIS A 135 6.76 -2.00 24.66
C HIS A 135 5.65 -1.05 25.09
N HIS A 136 4.64 -0.76 24.25
CA HIS A 136 3.49 0.04 24.68
C HIS A 136 2.14 -0.65 24.48
N ARG A 137 1.58 -0.99 25.65
CA ARG A 137 0.20 -1.36 26.01
C ARG A 137 -0.25 -2.80 25.70
N ASP A 138 -0.46 -3.48 26.83
CA ASP A 138 -1.18 -4.73 27.04
C ASP A 138 -0.39 -5.99 26.66
N GLY A 139 0.24 -6.60 27.68
CA GLY A 139 1.14 -7.76 27.61
C GLY A 139 0.50 -9.06 27.13
N LEU A 140 -0.14 -9.06 25.96
CA LEU A 140 -0.56 -10.25 25.26
C LEU A 140 0.66 -10.82 24.52
N ARG A 141 1.28 -11.85 25.10
CA ARG A 141 2.28 -12.67 24.40
C ARG A 141 1.59 -13.35 23.22
N THR A 142 1.60 -12.74 22.04
CA THR A 142 1.22 -13.42 20.81
C THR A 142 2.18 -14.58 20.60
N GLY A 143 1.67 -15.81 20.47
CA GLY A 143 2.47 -17.03 20.29
C GLY A 143 3.16 -17.12 18.91
N LEU A 144 3.35 -15.98 18.23
CA LEU A 144 3.93 -15.88 16.91
C LEU A 144 5.45 -16.12 17.00
N LYS A 145 5.90 -17.28 16.55
CA LYS A 145 7.32 -17.62 16.47
C LYS A 145 7.98 -16.70 15.42
N VAL A 146 8.86 -15.79 15.86
CA VAL A 146 9.61 -14.89 14.97
C VAL A 146 11.13 -15.16 15.04
N ASN A 147 11.56 -16.14 15.85
CA ASN A 147 12.98 -16.38 16.15
C ASN A 147 13.69 -17.41 15.24
N ASP A 148 13.00 -18.04 14.28
CA ASP A 148 13.66 -18.98 13.36
C ASP A 148 14.22 -18.25 12.12
N SER A 149 15.31 -18.78 11.56
CA SER A 149 15.96 -18.25 10.36
C SER A 149 14.99 -18.19 9.18
N VAL A 150 15.17 -17.20 8.29
CA VAL A 150 14.45 -17.14 7.01
C VAL A 150 14.82 -18.37 6.19
N GLU A 151 13.83 -19.19 5.88
CA GLU A 151 13.97 -20.40 5.07
C GLU A 151 14.40 -20.03 3.64
N ASN A 152 14.94 -21.00 2.88
CA ASN A 152 15.58 -20.77 1.59
C ASN A 152 14.65 -21.13 0.42
N GLY A 153 13.56 -20.39 0.23
CA GLY A 153 12.67 -20.57 -0.93
C GLY A 153 11.97 -19.28 -1.35
N GLY A 154 11.05 -19.38 -2.31
CA GLY A 154 10.26 -18.25 -2.83
C GLY A 154 11.13 -17.09 -3.31
N LEU A 155 10.98 -15.93 -2.67
CA LEU A 155 11.63 -14.68 -3.08
C LEU A 155 13.16 -14.74 -3.03
N LEU A 156 13.73 -15.52 -2.11
CA LEU A 156 15.18 -15.66 -2.03
C LEU A 156 15.72 -16.45 -3.23
N GLU A 157 14.99 -17.46 -3.68
CA GLU A 157 15.33 -18.20 -4.89
C GLU A 157 15.14 -17.34 -6.14
N TYR A 158 14.04 -16.57 -6.21
CA TYR A 158 13.80 -15.61 -7.29
C TYR A 158 14.94 -14.60 -7.44
N PHE A 159 15.47 -14.08 -6.33
CA PHE A 159 16.56 -13.11 -6.37
C PHE A 159 17.94 -13.73 -6.60
N PHE A 160 18.25 -14.84 -5.90
CA PHE A 160 19.61 -15.35 -5.77
C PHE A 160 19.83 -16.73 -6.42
N GLY A 161 18.81 -17.30 -7.05
CA GLY A 161 18.83 -18.64 -7.66
C GLY A 161 18.68 -19.77 -6.64
N GLU A 162 18.43 -20.99 -7.13
CA GLU A 162 18.30 -22.22 -6.31
C GLU A 162 19.53 -22.48 -5.44
N ASP A 163 20.72 -22.22 -5.97
CA ASP A 163 21.98 -22.39 -5.23
C ASP A 163 22.28 -21.24 -4.25
N GLY A 164 21.51 -20.15 -4.33
CA GLY A 164 21.64 -18.95 -3.51
C GLY A 164 22.94 -18.16 -3.72
N LYS A 165 23.69 -18.44 -4.80
CA LYS A 165 24.97 -17.78 -5.10
C LYS A 165 24.83 -16.58 -6.02
N GLY A 166 23.65 -16.38 -6.61
CA GLY A 166 23.37 -15.20 -7.40
C GLY A 166 23.42 -13.92 -6.56
N CYS A 167 23.58 -12.79 -7.24
CA CYS A 167 23.53 -11.47 -6.63
C CYS A 167 22.36 -10.67 -7.20
N LEU A 168 21.77 -9.81 -6.37
CA LEU A 168 20.66 -8.94 -6.77
C LEU A 168 21.18 -7.55 -7.13
N LYS A 169 21.04 -7.18 -8.40
CA LYS A 169 21.42 -5.87 -8.95
C LYS A 169 20.33 -4.83 -8.76
N LEU A 170 20.71 -3.55 -8.79
CA LEU A 170 19.81 -2.41 -8.59
C LEU A 170 18.58 -2.46 -9.51
N ASP A 171 18.79 -2.65 -10.82
CA ASP A 171 17.68 -2.63 -11.79
C ASP A 171 16.66 -3.75 -11.53
N LYS A 172 17.13 -4.96 -11.19
CA LYS A 172 16.25 -6.09 -10.84
C LYS A 172 15.49 -5.83 -9.54
N PHE A 173 16.12 -5.21 -8.54
CA PHE A 173 15.47 -4.85 -7.28
C PHE A 173 14.40 -3.77 -7.49
N VAL A 174 14.73 -2.71 -8.24
CA VAL A 174 13.79 -1.62 -8.58
C VAL A 174 12.61 -2.18 -9.37
N GLN A 175 12.87 -3.01 -10.38
CA GLN A 175 11.80 -3.60 -11.19
C GLN A 175 10.90 -4.49 -10.35
N PHE A 176 11.46 -5.33 -9.47
CA PHE A 176 10.68 -6.15 -8.56
C PHE A 176 9.74 -5.32 -7.67
N LEU A 177 10.24 -4.23 -7.07
CA LEU A 177 9.39 -3.39 -6.23
C LEU A 177 8.30 -2.70 -7.06
N ARG A 178 8.59 -2.27 -8.30
CA ARG A 178 7.56 -1.74 -9.22
C ARG A 178 6.50 -2.79 -9.53
N ASP A 179 6.91 -4.01 -9.86
CA ASP A 179 6.01 -5.12 -10.17
C ASP A 179 5.13 -5.46 -8.97
N LEU A 180 5.67 -5.42 -7.74
CA LEU A 180 4.93 -5.60 -6.50
C LEU A 180 3.82 -4.53 -6.36
N HIS A 181 4.16 -3.25 -6.54
CA HIS A 181 3.18 -2.16 -6.45
C HIS A 181 2.12 -2.23 -7.56
N ASP A 182 2.51 -2.60 -8.79
CA ASP A 182 1.59 -2.79 -9.91
C ASP A 182 0.65 -3.97 -9.67
N GLU A 183 1.13 -5.04 -9.04
CA GLU A 183 0.31 -6.20 -8.69
C GLU A 183 -0.69 -5.87 -7.58
N MET A 184 -0.29 -5.09 -6.57
CA MET A 184 -1.23 -4.59 -5.56
C MET A 184 -2.38 -3.81 -6.18
N LEU A 185 -2.06 -3.00 -7.20
CA LEU A 185 -3.05 -2.18 -7.90
C LEU A 185 -4.03 -3.04 -8.73
N LYS A 186 -3.53 -4.08 -9.40
CA LYS A 186 -4.38 -5.04 -10.11
C LYS A 186 -5.32 -5.78 -9.17
N LEU A 187 -4.82 -6.20 -8.00
CA LEU A 187 -5.63 -6.92 -7.02
C LEU A 187 -6.73 -6.04 -6.43
N GLU A 188 -6.42 -4.77 -6.15
CA GLU A 188 -7.45 -3.81 -5.73
C GLU A 188 -8.53 -3.65 -6.79
N PHE A 189 -8.15 -3.51 -8.06
CA PHE A 189 -9.12 -3.45 -9.15
C PHE A 189 -9.94 -4.75 -9.27
N ALA A 190 -9.29 -5.91 -9.20
CA ALA A 190 -9.94 -7.21 -9.29
C ALA A 190 -10.91 -7.47 -8.14
N HIS A 191 -10.63 -6.94 -6.94
CA HIS A 191 -11.55 -6.97 -5.81
C HIS A 191 -12.86 -6.25 -6.15
N TYR A 192 -12.77 -5.05 -6.75
CA TYR A 192 -13.92 -4.27 -7.18
C TYR A 192 -14.59 -4.79 -8.46
N ASP A 193 -13.85 -5.45 -9.36
CA ASP A 193 -14.37 -6.16 -10.53
C ASP A 193 -14.95 -7.53 -10.12
N TYR A 194 -15.85 -7.50 -9.14
CA TYR A 194 -16.42 -8.68 -8.50
C TYR A 194 -17.10 -9.64 -9.49
N LYS A 195 -17.66 -9.11 -10.59
CA LYS A 195 -18.32 -9.91 -11.65
C LYS A 195 -17.40 -10.23 -12.83
N SER A 196 -16.10 -9.95 -12.72
CA SER A 196 -15.08 -10.24 -13.73
C SER A 196 -15.42 -9.69 -15.13
N ARG A 197 -15.94 -8.46 -15.18
CA ARG A 197 -16.33 -7.79 -16.42
C ARG A 197 -15.17 -7.03 -17.07
N LYS A 198 -14.00 -7.00 -16.43
CA LYS A 198 -12.82 -6.16 -16.77
C LYS A 198 -13.07 -4.66 -16.59
N THR A 199 -14.15 -4.31 -15.91
CA THR A 199 -14.57 -2.94 -15.63
C THR A 199 -15.29 -2.89 -14.29
N ILE A 200 -15.08 -1.83 -13.52
CA ILE A 200 -15.77 -1.59 -12.25
C ILE A 200 -16.84 -0.51 -12.38
N SER A 201 -17.79 -0.47 -11.45
CA SER A 201 -18.80 0.59 -11.41
C SER A 201 -18.20 1.93 -10.94
N ALA A 202 -18.88 3.05 -11.23
CA ALA A 202 -18.51 4.35 -10.68
C ALA A 202 -18.48 4.35 -9.14
N LYS A 203 -19.44 3.65 -8.52
CA LYS A 203 -19.51 3.49 -7.06
C LYS A 203 -18.30 2.74 -6.49
N ASP A 204 -17.91 1.64 -7.11
CA ASP A 204 -16.74 0.87 -6.70
C ASP A 204 -15.44 1.66 -6.88
N PHE A 205 -15.33 2.42 -7.98
CA PHE A 205 -14.19 3.31 -8.19
C PHE A 205 -14.13 4.39 -7.08
N ALA A 206 -15.25 5.01 -6.75
CA ALA A 206 -15.33 5.99 -5.67
C ALA A 206 -15.00 5.41 -4.29
N LEU A 207 -15.50 4.20 -3.98
CA LEU A 207 -15.11 3.47 -2.78
C LEU A 207 -13.60 3.27 -2.69
N SER A 208 -12.94 2.93 -3.80
CA SER A 208 -11.47 2.76 -3.83
C SER A 208 -10.72 4.06 -3.51
N MET A 209 -11.25 5.22 -3.92
CA MET A 209 -10.68 6.53 -3.60
C MET A 209 -10.85 6.86 -2.12
N VAL A 210 -12.04 6.60 -1.56
CA VAL A 210 -12.40 6.95 -0.17
C VAL A 210 -11.80 5.99 0.86
N ALA A 211 -11.40 4.78 0.49
CA ALA A 211 -10.88 3.75 1.40
C ALA A 211 -9.64 4.17 2.20
N SER A 212 -8.96 5.24 1.79
CA SER A 212 -7.81 5.81 2.50
C SER A 212 -8.00 7.29 2.86
N ALA A 213 -9.22 7.81 2.82
CA ALA A 213 -9.54 9.18 3.21
C ALA A 213 -9.39 9.39 4.72
N ASP A 214 -9.32 10.66 5.16
CA ASP A 214 -9.36 10.94 6.59
C ASP A 214 -10.69 10.50 7.24
N MET A 215 -10.60 9.92 8.44
CA MET A 215 -11.76 9.47 9.20
C MET A 215 -12.70 10.63 9.55
N SER A 216 -12.20 11.87 9.68
CA SER A 216 -13.03 13.05 9.95
C SER A 216 -13.99 13.39 8.81
N HIS A 217 -13.66 13.00 7.58
CA HIS A 217 -14.44 13.29 6.38
C HIS A 217 -15.07 12.04 5.75
N LEU A 218 -14.68 10.85 6.23
CA LEU A 218 -15.13 9.57 5.69
C LEU A 218 -16.65 9.45 5.63
N GLY A 219 -17.38 9.88 6.66
CA GLY A 219 -18.85 9.82 6.66
C GLY A 219 -19.48 10.59 5.49
N LYS A 220 -19.08 11.86 5.30
CA LYS A 220 -19.57 12.71 4.21
C LYS A 220 -19.18 12.16 2.83
N LEU A 221 -17.97 11.63 2.71
CA LEU A 221 -17.52 11.02 1.45
C LEU A 221 -18.34 9.77 1.13
N LEU A 222 -18.66 8.93 2.12
CA LEU A 222 -19.51 7.76 1.91
C LEU A 222 -20.94 8.13 1.52
N GLU A 223 -21.51 9.19 2.08
CA GLU A 223 -22.80 9.75 1.62
C GLU A 223 -22.75 10.12 0.13
N ARG A 224 -21.69 10.83 -0.30
CA ARG A 224 -21.47 11.16 -1.72
C ARG A 224 -21.31 9.93 -2.61
N VAL A 225 -20.67 8.88 -2.10
CA VAL A 225 -20.55 7.59 -2.82
C VAL A 225 -21.91 6.92 -2.97
N ASP A 226 -22.79 7.02 -1.98
CA ASP A 226 -24.14 6.46 -2.05
C ASP A 226 -25.02 7.22 -3.06
N ASP A 227 -24.88 8.55 -3.15
CA ASP A 227 -25.59 9.41 -4.12
C ASP A 227 -25.32 9.02 -5.59
N LEU A 228 -24.17 8.37 -5.87
CA LEU A 228 -23.85 7.89 -7.23
C LEU A 228 -24.88 6.88 -7.76
N ASN A 229 -25.58 6.16 -6.88
CA ASN A 229 -26.61 5.20 -7.29
C ASN A 229 -27.90 5.87 -7.76
N ASP A 230 -28.16 7.09 -7.30
CA ASP A 230 -29.41 7.81 -7.55
C ASP A 230 -29.38 8.54 -8.89
N ASN A 231 -28.18 8.81 -9.42
CA ASN A 231 -27.99 9.45 -10.71
C ASN A 231 -27.81 8.41 -11.84
N PRO A 232 -28.71 8.37 -12.85
CA PRO A 232 -28.62 7.45 -13.97
C PRO A 232 -27.28 7.51 -14.73
N CYS A 233 -26.65 8.69 -14.80
CA CYS A 233 -25.38 8.88 -15.50
C CYS A 233 -24.25 8.02 -14.89
N PHE A 234 -24.15 7.99 -13.56
CA PHE A 234 -23.11 7.22 -12.86
C PHE A 234 -23.44 5.73 -12.77
N LYS A 235 -24.72 5.37 -12.80
CA LYS A 235 -25.17 3.98 -12.67
C LYS A 235 -24.72 3.09 -13.83
N GLU A 236 -24.70 3.62 -15.05
CA GLU A 236 -24.26 2.89 -16.24
C GLU A 236 -22.76 3.07 -16.51
N MET A 237 -22.13 4.05 -15.87
CA MET A 237 -20.71 4.36 -16.04
C MET A 237 -19.82 3.20 -15.59
N ARG A 238 -18.81 2.91 -16.42
CA ARG A 238 -17.82 1.86 -16.21
C ARG A 238 -16.42 2.42 -16.28
N ILE A 239 -15.56 1.95 -15.38
CA ILE A 239 -14.16 2.34 -15.25
C ILE A 239 -13.29 1.14 -15.59
N THR A 240 -12.36 1.32 -16.52
CA THR A 240 -11.42 0.27 -16.93
C THR A 240 -10.24 0.17 -15.96
N PHE A 241 -9.44 -0.90 -16.06
CA PHE A 241 -8.19 -1.00 -15.30
C PHE A 241 -7.21 0.11 -15.67
N GLU A 242 -7.19 0.55 -16.93
CA GLU A 242 -6.30 1.62 -17.38
C GLU A 242 -6.69 2.97 -16.76
N ASP A 243 -7.99 3.28 -16.70
CA ASP A 243 -8.50 4.45 -15.97
C ASP A 243 -8.09 4.42 -14.50
N PHE A 244 -8.28 3.27 -13.84
CA PHE A 244 -7.92 3.04 -12.45
C PHE A 244 -6.41 3.24 -12.23
N LYS A 245 -5.58 2.70 -13.12
CA LYS A 245 -4.12 2.81 -13.07
C LYS A 245 -3.65 4.24 -13.29
N ASN A 246 -4.21 4.95 -14.26
CA ASN A 246 -3.88 6.34 -14.52
C ASN A 246 -4.21 7.23 -13.33
N PHE A 247 -5.36 7.05 -12.70
CA PHE A 247 -5.69 7.79 -11.48
C PHE A 247 -4.77 7.42 -10.31
N ALA A 248 -4.41 6.14 -10.14
CA ALA A 248 -3.45 5.73 -9.11
C ALA A 248 -2.05 6.34 -9.35
N ASN A 249 -1.59 6.43 -10.59
CA ASN A 249 -0.35 7.09 -10.96
C ASN A 249 -0.40 8.61 -10.72
N LEU A 250 -1.56 9.24 -10.90
CA LEU A 250 -1.76 10.65 -10.59
C LEU A 250 -1.57 10.89 -9.09
N ARG A 251 -2.10 9.98 -8.26
CA ARG A 251 -1.91 10.05 -6.80
C ARG A 251 -0.45 9.98 -6.37
N LYS A 252 0.42 9.27 -7.11
CA LYS A 252 1.88 9.27 -6.86
C LYS A 252 2.55 10.60 -7.24
N LYS A 253 1.84 11.48 -7.95
CA LYS A 253 2.32 12.78 -8.42
C LYS A 253 1.49 13.93 -7.84
N LEU A 254 0.91 13.75 -6.64
CA LEU A 254 0.04 14.76 -6.02
C LEU A 254 0.72 16.11 -5.81
N PHE A 255 1.99 16.13 -5.43
CA PHE A 255 2.71 17.38 -5.20
C PHE A 255 2.87 18.25 -6.46
N PRO A 256 3.43 17.76 -7.58
CA PRO A 256 3.46 18.56 -8.81
C PRO A 256 2.04 18.84 -9.36
N PHE A 257 1.10 17.92 -9.18
CA PHE A 257 -0.29 18.12 -9.61
C PHE A 257 -0.99 19.24 -8.82
N SER A 258 -0.80 19.31 -7.50
CA SER A 258 -1.41 20.34 -6.65
C SER A 258 -0.92 21.73 -7.01
N LEU A 259 0.38 21.88 -7.30
CA LEU A 259 0.95 23.14 -7.77
C LEU A 259 0.29 23.58 -9.09
N ALA A 260 0.09 22.64 -10.02
CA ALA A 260 -0.57 22.93 -11.28
C ALA A 260 -2.02 23.40 -11.08
N LEU A 261 -2.79 22.70 -10.24
CA LEU A 261 -4.16 23.10 -9.91
C LEU A 261 -4.20 24.49 -9.26
N PHE A 262 -3.30 24.77 -8.32
CA PHE A 262 -3.22 26.08 -7.69
C PHE A 262 -2.97 27.19 -8.73
N SER A 263 -1.99 26.99 -9.61
CA SER A 263 -1.67 27.96 -10.67
C SER A 263 -2.81 28.19 -11.66
N PHE A 264 -3.54 27.14 -12.07
CA PHE A 264 -4.70 27.30 -12.96
C PHE A 264 -5.87 28.00 -12.24
N GLY A 265 -6.12 27.66 -10.98
CA GLY A 265 -7.15 28.29 -10.16
C GLY A 265 -6.91 29.79 -9.94
N GLU A 266 -5.67 30.22 -9.72
CA GLU A 266 -5.34 31.65 -9.59
C GLU A 266 -5.58 32.44 -10.89
N VAL A 267 -5.34 31.82 -12.04
CA VAL A 267 -5.48 32.48 -13.35
C VAL A 267 -6.94 32.52 -13.82
N ASN A 268 -7.69 31.43 -13.63
CA ASN A 268 -9.06 31.30 -14.15
C ASN A 268 -10.14 31.59 -13.10
N GLY A 269 -9.78 31.74 -11.82
CA GLY A 269 -10.69 31.97 -10.69
C GLY A 269 -11.47 30.72 -10.23
N LEU A 270 -11.56 29.68 -11.07
CA LEU A 270 -12.22 28.40 -10.78
C LEU A 270 -11.44 27.25 -11.45
N LEU A 271 -11.48 26.08 -10.83
CA LEU A 271 -10.86 24.85 -11.34
C LEU A 271 -11.91 23.98 -12.03
N THR A 272 -11.95 24.07 -13.36
CA THR A 272 -12.88 23.30 -14.20
C THR A 272 -12.35 21.87 -14.43
N LYS A 273 -13.22 20.98 -14.93
CA LYS A 273 -12.85 19.61 -15.34
C LYS A 273 -11.76 19.62 -16.42
N ASP A 274 -11.85 20.55 -17.38
CA ASP A 274 -10.85 20.71 -18.45
C ASP A 274 -9.49 21.13 -17.88
N ASP A 275 -9.48 22.04 -16.90
CA ASP A 275 -8.23 22.47 -16.24
C ASP A 275 -7.62 21.31 -15.44
N PHE A 276 -8.45 20.49 -14.80
CA PHE A 276 -8.01 19.30 -14.09
C PHE A 276 -7.36 18.27 -15.03
N GLN A 277 -7.99 17.96 -16.17
CA GLN A 277 -7.43 17.08 -17.19
C GLN A 277 -6.15 17.66 -17.81
N ARG A 278 -6.14 18.97 -18.08
CA ARG A 278 -4.97 19.66 -18.62
C ARG A 278 -3.80 19.60 -17.65
N ALA A 279 -4.03 19.83 -16.36
CA ALA A 279 -3.00 19.70 -15.33
C ALA A 279 -2.45 18.27 -15.27
N ALA A 280 -3.33 17.25 -15.30
CA ALA A 280 -2.91 15.85 -15.23
C ALA A 280 -2.07 15.46 -16.46
N SER A 281 -2.48 15.90 -17.65
CA SER A 281 -1.80 15.58 -18.90
C SER A 281 -0.47 16.34 -19.04
N HIS A 282 -0.47 17.66 -18.92
CA HIS A 282 0.71 18.48 -19.20
C HIS A 282 1.77 18.44 -18.10
N VAL A 283 1.37 18.31 -16.83
CA VAL A 283 2.32 18.33 -15.70
C VAL A 283 2.68 16.93 -15.25
N CYS A 284 1.71 16.01 -15.21
CA CYS A 284 1.94 14.65 -14.73
C CYS A 284 2.16 13.63 -15.84
N GLY A 285 1.89 13.97 -17.11
CA GLY A 285 1.98 13.05 -18.24
C GLY A 285 0.91 11.95 -18.18
N ILE A 286 -0.24 12.24 -17.58
CA ILE A 286 -1.30 11.26 -17.31
C ILE A 286 -2.59 11.72 -17.98
N SER A 287 -3.16 10.85 -18.81
CA SER A 287 -4.46 11.07 -19.41
C SER A 287 -5.56 10.49 -18.52
N LEU A 288 -6.55 11.31 -18.15
CA LEU A 288 -7.72 10.88 -17.40
C LEU A 288 -8.95 10.94 -18.30
N SER A 289 -9.77 9.88 -18.28
CA SER A 289 -11.04 9.88 -18.99
C SER A 289 -12.06 10.78 -18.33
N ASP A 290 -13.03 11.25 -19.11
CA ASP A 290 -14.11 12.11 -18.63
C ASP A 290 -14.88 11.43 -17.49
N ASN A 291 -15.12 10.12 -17.60
CA ASN A 291 -15.75 9.31 -16.55
C ASN A 291 -15.02 9.42 -15.20
N VAL A 292 -13.69 9.30 -15.20
CA VAL A 292 -12.89 9.43 -13.97
C VAL A 292 -13.03 10.82 -13.37
N VAL A 293 -12.95 11.85 -14.22
CA VAL A 293 -13.02 13.26 -13.79
C VAL A 293 -14.41 13.59 -13.24
N GLU A 294 -15.46 13.07 -13.87
CA GLU A 294 -16.85 13.24 -13.43
C GLU A 294 -17.07 12.71 -12.01
N ILE A 295 -16.56 11.50 -11.72
CA ILE A 295 -16.66 10.88 -10.38
C ILE A 295 -15.83 11.65 -9.37
N VAL A 296 -14.61 12.08 -9.75
CA VAL A 296 -13.72 12.87 -8.88
C VAL A 296 -14.37 14.19 -8.47
N PHE A 297 -14.96 14.92 -9.42
CA PHE A 297 -15.65 16.17 -9.13
C PHE A 297 -16.88 15.93 -8.24
N HIS A 298 -17.71 14.93 -8.56
CA HIS A 298 -18.87 14.58 -7.71
C HIS A 298 -18.47 14.26 -6.26
N LEU A 299 -17.35 13.55 -6.08
CA LEU A 299 -16.91 13.10 -4.77
C LEU A 299 -16.27 14.21 -3.94
N PHE A 300 -15.50 15.11 -4.56
CA PHE A 300 -14.66 16.08 -3.85
C PHE A 300 -15.13 17.53 -3.93
N ASP A 301 -16.05 17.91 -4.83
CA ASP A 301 -16.71 19.21 -4.80
C ASP A 301 -17.61 19.28 -3.55
N THR A 302 -17.08 19.77 -2.43
CA THR A 302 -17.76 19.72 -1.14
C THR A 302 -18.82 20.80 -1.00
N ASN A 303 -18.62 21.95 -1.64
CA ASN A 303 -19.53 23.10 -1.60
C ASN A 303 -20.61 23.06 -2.71
N GLN A 304 -20.52 22.10 -3.63
CA GLN A 304 -21.45 21.89 -4.76
C GLN A 304 -21.51 23.10 -5.71
N ASP A 305 -20.40 23.82 -5.85
CA ASP A 305 -20.33 24.96 -6.77
C ASP A 305 -20.03 24.55 -8.23
N GLY A 306 -19.82 23.25 -8.47
CA GLY A 306 -19.51 22.67 -9.78
C GLY A 306 -18.02 22.71 -10.13
N ASN A 307 -17.17 23.23 -9.25
CA ASN A 307 -15.73 23.34 -9.40
C ASN A 307 -15.03 22.62 -8.25
N LEU A 308 -13.75 22.31 -8.46
CA LEU A 308 -12.97 21.57 -7.47
C LEU A 308 -11.79 22.41 -7.00
N SER A 309 -11.80 22.89 -5.76
CA SER A 309 -10.62 23.58 -5.22
C SER A 309 -9.45 22.60 -5.00
N ALA A 310 -8.23 23.13 -5.09
CA ALA A 310 -7.02 22.35 -4.76
C ALA A 310 -7.10 21.81 -3.33
N ASP A 311 -7.57 22.62 -2.38
CA ASP A 311 -7.80 22.22 -0.99
C ASP A 311 -8.74 21.02 -0.87
N GLU A 312 -9.90 21.04 -1.53
CA GLU A 312 -10.88 19.95 -1.47
C GLU A 312 -10.31 18.63 -1.99
N PHE A 313 -9.64 18.66 -3.14
CA PHE A 313 -9.04 17.48 -3.74
C PHE A 313 -7.89 16.91 -2.91
N ILE A 314 -6.99 17.78 -2.45
CA ILE A 314 -5.75 17.40 -1.77
C ILE A 314 -6.03 16.85 -0.37
N ARG A 315 -6.98 17.45 0.37
CA ARG A 315 -7.34 17.03 1.73
C ARG A 315 -7.74 15.56 1.82
N VAL A 316 -8.31 15.00 0.76
CA VAL A 316 -8.74 13.60 0.74
C VAL A 316 -7.63 12.65 0.28
N LEU A 317 -6.75 13.09 -0.63
CA LEU A 317 -5.76 12.21 -1.26
C LEU A 317 -4.38 12.17 -0.58
N HIS A 318 -4.00 13.19 0.20
CA HIS A 318 -2.70 13.23 0.89
C HIS A 318 -2.48 12.14 1.94
N LYS A 319 -3.55 11.44 2.33
CA LYS A 319 -3.47 10.44 3.40
C LYS A 319 -3.03 9.07 2.88
N ARG A 320 -3.49 8.64 1.70
CA ARG A 320 -3.17 7.32 1.12
C ARG A 320 -1.67 7.09 0.89
N GLU A 321 -0.95 8.08 0.38
CA GLU A 321 0.49 8.00 0.13
C GLU A 321 1.30 7.92 1.44
N ARG A 322 0.87 8.67 2.46
CA ARG A 322 1.40 8.59 3.82
C ARG A 322 0.99 7.30 4.53
N ASP A 323 -0.15 6.71 4.22
CA ASP A 323 -0.68 5.53 4.93
C ASP A 323 0.04 4.23 4.57
N ILE A 324 0.63 4.13 3.37
CA ILE A 324 1.55 3.04 3.00
C ILE A 324 2.95 3.27 3.62
N GLY A 325 3.37 4.53 3.80
CA GLY A 325 4.72 4.89 4.26
C GLY A 325 4.89 5.15 5.77
N GLN A 326 3.91 5.69 6.50
CA GLN A 326 4.10 6.25 7.85
C GLN A 326 4.31 5.27 9.01
N PRO A 327 3.79 4.02 9.01
CA PRO A 327 4.21 3.05 10.01
C PRO A 327 5.73 2.82 9.95
N VAL A 328 6.34 3.07 8.78
CA VAL A 328 7.70 2.66 8.43
C VAL A 328 8.66 3.83 8.23
N GLU A 329 8.25 5.03 7.82
CA GLU A 329 9.13 6.22 7.76
C GLU A 329 9.76 6.50 9.12
N THR A 330 8.96 6.44 10.20
CA THR A 330 9.46 6.60 11.57
C THR A 330 10.46 5.50 11.96
N GLY A 331 10.28 4.28 11.44
CA GLY A 331 11.16 3.13 11.67
C GLY A 331 12.43 3.11 10.82
N MET A 332 12.34 3.48 9.53
CA MET A 332 13.45 3.59 8.58
C MET A 332 14.30 4.83 8.83
N LEU A 333 13.71 6.00 9.12
CA LEU A 333 14.45 7.18 9.57
C LEU A 333 15.01 6.99 10.99
N GLY A 334 14.31 6.24 11.86
CA GLY A 334 14.84 5.79 13.15
C GLY A 334 16.04 4.85 13.03
N LEU A 335 16.02 3.93 12.05
CA LEU A 335 17.15 3.10 11.65
C LEU A 335 18.31 3.95 11.11
N LEU A 336 18.03 4.96 10.29
CA LEU A 336 19.04 5.86 9.73
C LEU A 336 19.73 6.68 10.82
N SER A 337 18.98 7.27 11.75
CA SER A 337 19.55 8.05 12.86
C SER A 337 20.36 7.18 13.83
N SER A 338 19.89 5.96 14.13
CA SER A 338 20.60 5.04 15.03
C SER A 338 21.86 4.41 14.42
N CYS A 339 21.84 4.07 13.12
CA CYS A 339 23.00 3.59 12.38
C CYS A 339 24.04 4.70 12.17
N TRP A 340 23.60 5.94 11.94
CA TRP A 340 24.48 7.11 11.82
C TRP A 340 25.16 7.43 13.15
N ASN A 341 24.41 7.42 14.26
CA ASN A 341 24.96 7.65 15.60
C ASN A 341 25.91 6.54 16.07
N ARG A 342 25.69 5.28 15.67
CA ARG A 342 26.64 4.18 15.96
C ARG A 342 27.97 4.29 15.21
N LYS A 343 28.01 4.98 14.07
CA LYS A 343 29.25 5.25 13.32
C LYS A 343 30.01 6.49 13.83
N GLN A 344 29.42 7.31 14.70
CA GLN A 344 30.05 8.51 15.27
C GLN A 344 30.16 8.45 16.81
N ASN A 345 30.61 7.32 17.37
CA ASN A 345 31.19 7.34 18.72
C ASN A 345 32.58 7.99 18.68
N ILE A 346 32.62 9.29 18.39
CA ILE A 346 33.69 10.20 18.77
C ILE A 346 33.04 11.21 19.69
N SER A 347 33.42 11.17 20.96
CA SER A 347 32.94 12.06 22.01
C SER A 347 33.15 13.53 21.64
N PRO A 348 32.15 14.43 21.84
CA PRO A 348 32.27 15.86 21.54
C PRO A 348 33.29 16.67 22.36
N SER A 349 34.15 16.02 23.15
CA SER A 349 35.07 16.67 24.10
C SER A 349 36.52 16.83 23.59
N GLN A 350 36.80 16.64 22.30
CA GLN A 350 38.17 16.80 21.74
C GLN A 350 38.29 17.85 20.62
N LEU A 351 37.28 18.68 20.36
CA LEU A 351 37.33 19.70 19.30
C LEU A 351 37.70 21.12 19.75
N PHE A 352 38.06 21.33 21.03
CA PHE A 352 38.61 22.59 21.51
C PHE A 352 39.79 22.35 22.46
N SER A 353 40.94 21.95 21.91
CA SER A 353 42.27 21.99 22.54
C SER A 353 43.32 21.80 21.45
N GLY A 354 43.90 22.89 20.95
CA GLY A 354 44.94 22.89 19.91
C GLY A 354 44.88 24.13 19.06
#